data_AF-A0AAE2BQI8-F1
#
_entry.id   AF-A0AAE2BQI8-F1
#
_cell.length_a   1.000
_cell.length_b   1.000
_cell.length_c   1.000
_cell.angle_alpha   90.00
_cell.angle_beta   90.00
_cell.angle_gamma   90.00
#
_symmetry.space_group_name_H-M   'P 1'
#
loop_
_entity.id
_entity.type
_entity.pdbx_description
1 polymer ?
#
loop_
_entity_poly.entity_id
_entity_poly.type
_entity_poly.pdbx_seq_one_letter_code
_entity_poly.pdbx_strand_id
1 'polypeptide(L)'
;MKTDVQTWVKECETCQRSEHENNLYLGLLQPLPVPEQAWSCISMDFIEGLPKSEGKDSILVVVDRLKKYSHFIALKHPYTATSVAKVFFDNMYKLHELPVSIVTDRDRLFTSRFWKELFTLSGVSLDMSSAYHPQSDGQTKRIN
;
A
#
# COMPACT_ATOMS: atom_id res chain seq x y z
N MET A 1 22.39 7.24 -42.74
CA MET A 1 21.66 5.95 -42.72
C MET A 1 21.34 5.47 -41.31
N LYS A 2 22.32 5.16 -40.43
CA LYS A 2 22.03 4.70 -39.06
C LYS A 2 21.23 5.72 -38.24
N THR A 3 21.60 7.00 -38.35
CA THR A 3 20.92 8.11 -37.67
C THR A 3 19.49 8.27 -38.14
N ASP A 4 19.25 8.18 -39.45
CA ASP A 4 17.91 8.34 -40.05
C ASP A 4 16.97 7.22 -39.62
N VAL A 5 17.48 5.99 -39.55
CA VAL A 5 16.73 4.83 -39.02
C VAL A 5 16.40 5.02 -37.54
N GLN A 6 17.34 5.54 -36.73
CA GLN A 6 17.08 5.82 -35.32
C GLN A 6 16.03 6.92 -35.12
N THR A 7 16.09 7.99 -35.91
CA THR A 7 15.08 9.06 -35.89
C THR A 7 13.73 8.52 -36.28
N TRP A 8 13.65 7.71 -37.33
CA TRP A 8 12.38 7.14 -37.77
C TRP A 8 11.78 6.19 -36.72
N VAL A 9 12.59 5.31 -36.11
CA VAL A 9 12.12 4.43 -35.04
C VAL A 9 11.63 5.21 -33.81
N LYS A 10 12.26 6.35 -33.48
CA LYS A 10 11.82 7.24 -32.40
C LYS A 10 10.50 7.95 -32.69
N GLU A 11 10.26 8.32 -33.95
CA GLU A 11 9.04 9.02 -34.39
C GLU A 11 7.87 8.06 -34.69
N CYS A 12 8.15 6.77 -34.88
CA CYS A 12 7.13 5.76 -35.17
C CYS A 12 6.35 5.35 -33.90
N GLU A 13 5.09 5.80 -33.81
CA GLU A 13 4.18 5.50 -32.70
C GLU A 13 3.98 3.99 -32.46
N THR A 14 3.88 3.18 -33.53
CA THR A 14 3.73 1.73 -33.42
C THR A 14 4.98 1.10 -32.81
N CYS A 15 6.18 1.52 -33.23
CA CYS A 15 7.43 1.03 -32.65
C CYS A 15 7.56 1.44 -31.18
N GLN A 16 7.25 2.70 -30.83
CA GLN A 16 7.34 3.20 -29.47
C GLN A 16 6.32 2.57 -28.50
N ARG A 17 5.14 2.14 -28.98
CA ARG A 17 4.13 1.48 -28.16
C ARG A 17 4.29 -0.03 -28.02
N SER A 18 4.86 -0.69 -29.03
CA SER A 18 5.02 -2.16 -29.05
C SER A 18 6.33 -2.63 -28.42
N GLU A 19 7.40 -1.83 -28.53
CA GLU A 19 8.67 -2.12 -27.87
C GLU A 19 8.65 -1.65 -26.43
N HIS A 20 9.18 -2.48 -25.52
CA HIS A 20 9.39 -2.09 -24.13
C HIS A 20 10.79 -1.49 -24.02
N GLU A 21 10.93 -0.33 -23.37
CA GLU A 21 12.25 0.20 -23.08
C GLU A 21 13.02 -0.76 -22.17
N ASN A 22 14.06 -1.41 -22.70
CA ASN A 22 15.02 -2.20 -21.92
C ASN A 22 16.06 -1.30 -21.20
N ASN A 23 15.61 -0.15 -20.71
CA ASN A 23 16.43 0.69 -19.85
C ASN A 23 16.32 0.17 -18.41
N LEU A 24 17.46 0.10 -17.72
CA LEU A 24 17.45 -0.03 -16.26
C LEU A 24 16.66 1.15 -15.68
N TYR A 25 15.82 0.88 -14.68
CA TYR A 25 15.11 1.93 -13.93
C TYR A 25 16.10 3.05 -13.59
N LEU A 26 15.87 4.24 -14.14
CA LEU A 26 16.73 5.41 -13.98
C LEU A 26 16.49 6.04 -12.61
N GLY A 27 16.95 5.38 -11.55
CA GLY A 27 16.87 5.91 -10.19
C GLY A 27 17.06 4.85 -9.11
N LEU A 28 17.70 5.24 -8.01
CA LEU A 28 17.66 4.46 -6.78
C LEU A 28 16.24 4.53 -6.22
N LEU A 29 15.74 3.43 -5.65
CA LEU A 29 14.52 3.46 -4.86
C LEU A 29 14.68 4.50 -3.74
N GLN A 30 13.70 5.40 -3.61
CA GLN A 30 13.66 6.36 -2.51
C GLN A 30 12.85 5.73 -1.37
N PRO A 31 13.50 5.18 -0.33
CA PRO A 31 12.79 4.59 0.79
C PRO A 31 12.08 5.67 1.61
N LEU A 32 10.96 5.30 2.22
CA LEU A 32 10.32 6.13 3.23
C LEU A 32 11.27 6.34 4.42
N PRO A 33 11.20 7.50 5.10
CA PRO A 33 12.00 7.75 6.28
C PRO A 33 11.73 6.68 7.36
N VAL A 34 12.81 6.28 8.03
CA VAL A 34 12.74 5.33 9.15
C VAL A 34 12.11 6.03 10.34
N PRO A 35 11.04 5.49 10.94
CA PRO A 35 10.42 6.09 12.12
C PRO A 35 11.34 6.02 13.34
N GLU A 36 11.23 7.00 14.25
CA GLU A 36 12.03 7.04 15.49
C GLU A 36 11.38 6.24 16.63
N GLN A 37 10.06 6.07 16.60
CA GLN A 37 9.27 5.41 17.64
C GLN A 37 8.48 4.25 17.06
N ALA A 38 8.33 3.17 17.84
CA ALA A 38 7.49 2.04 17.44
C ALA A 38 6.02 2.49 17.34
N TRP A 39 5.30 1.99 16.34
CA TRP A 39 3.89 2.30 16.07
C TRP A 39 3.59 3.74 15.66
N SER A 40 4.60 4.62 15.54
CA SER A 40 4.37 5.98 15.05
C SER A 40 4.13 6.00 13.54
N CYS A 41 4.70 5.06 12.78
CA CYS A 41 4.39 4.87 11.38
C CYS A 41 4.08 3.41 11.12
N ILE A 42 2.90 3.15 10.59
CA ILE A 42 2.44 1.80 10.25
C ILE A 42 2.25 1.66 8.74
N SER A 43 2.23 0.42 8.26
CA SER A 43 1.71 0.08 6.95
C SER A 43 0.52 -0.87 7.06
N MET A 44 -0.45 -0.75 6.16
CA MET A 44 -1.65 -1.59 6.14
C MET A 44 -1.90 -2.14 4.73
N ASP A 45 -2.28 -3.41 4.67
CA ASP A 45 -2.62 -4.12 3.43
C ASP A 45 -3.70 -5.19 3.69
N PHE A 46 -4.32 -5.69 2.64
CA PHE A 46 -5.29 -6.79 2.70
C PHE A 46 -4.76 -8.04 2.00
N ILE A 47 -4.89 -9.18 2.68
CA ILE A 47 -4.79 -10.49 2.05
C ILE A 47 -6.22 -10.96 1.79
N GLU A 48 -6.60 -11.03 0.52
CA GLU A 48 -7.94 -11.42 0.09
C GLU A 48 -7.94 -12.75 -0.69
N GLY A 49 -9.13 -13.31 -0.91
CA GLY A 49 -9.30 -14.53 -1.72
C GLY A 49 -8.86 -15.81 -1.01
N LEU A 50 -8.78 -15.78 0.32
CA LEU A 50 -8.41 -16.95 1.12
C LEU A 50 -9.56 -17.97 1.19
N PRO A 51 -9.26 -19.27 1.36
CA PRO A 51 -10.26 -20.25 1.71
C PRO A 51 -11.01 -19.83 2.98
N LYS A 52 -12.33 -20.04 2.99
CA LYS A 52 -13.17 -19.66 4.13
C LYS A 52 -12.80 -20.49 5.36
N SER A 53 -12.43 -19.81 6.43
CA SER A 53 -12.25 -20.38 7.77
C SER A 53 -13.16 -19.64 8.74
N GLU A 54 -14.04 -20.36 9.43
CA GLU A 54 -15.06 -19.78 10.33
C GLU A 54 -15.89 -18.64 9.68
N GLY A 55 -16.10 -18.73 8.36
CA GLY A 55 -16.84 -17.72 7.60
C GLY A 55 -16.06 -16.44 7.30
N LYS A 56 -14.75 -16.39 7.55
CA LYS A 56 -13.81 -15.32 7.19
C LYS A 56 -12.91 -15.75 6.04
N ASP A 57 -12.61 -14.83 5.12
CA ASP A 57 -11.91 -15.07 3.86
C ASP A 57 -10.92 -13.97 3.48
N SER A 58 -10.71 -12.99 4.37
CA SER A 58 -9.77 -11.89 4.18
C SER A 58 -9.02 -11.60 5.48
N ILE A 59 -7.82 -11.03 5.40
CA ILE A 59 -7.03 -10.63 6.56
C ILE A 59 -6.55 -9.19 6.34
N LEU A 60 -6.84 -8.31 7.30
CA LEU A 60 -6.19 -7.01 7.41
C LEU A 60 -4.84 -7.20 8.09
N VAL A 61 -3.78 -6.80 7.42
CA VAL A 61 -2.41 -6.85 7.95
C VAL A 61 -2.00 -5.44 8.32
N VAL A 62 -1.52 -5.26 9.55
CA VAL A 62 -1.00 -3.98 10.04
C VAL A 62 0.40 -4.19 10.57
N VAL A 63 1.38 -3.47 10.03
CA VAL A 63 2.80 -3.66 10.32
C VAL A 63 3.40 -2.37 10.88
N ASP A 64 4.12 -2.48 11.99
CA ASP A 64 4.97 -1.40 12.47
C ASP A 64 6.20 -1.25 11.57
N ARG A 65 6.38 -0.07 10.95
CA ARG A 65 7.51 0.15 10.04
C ARG A 65 8.86 0.17 10.76
N LEU A 66 8.91 0.39 12.07
CA LEU A 66 10.18 0.37 12.82
C LEU A 66 10.57 -1.05 13.22
N LYS A 67 9.75 -1.72 14.04
CA LYS A 67 10.05 -3.03 14.64
C LYS A 67 9.69 -4.22 13.75
N LYS A 68 8.94 -4.00 12.65
CA LYS A 68 8.40 -5.06 11.78
C LYS A 68 7.43 -6.01 12.46
N TYR A 69 6.93 -5.63 13.64
CA TYR A 69 5.89 -6.40 14.30
C TYR A 69 4.57 -6.22 13.56
N SER A 70 3.81 -7.29 13.38
CA SER A 70 2.58 -7.29 12.60
C SER A 70 1.39 -7.83 13.38
N HIS A 71 0.22 -7.24 13.12
CA HIS A 71 -1.08 -7.78 13.51
C HIS A 71 -1.79 -8.31 12.28
N PHE A 72 -2.36 -9.50 12.42
CA PHE A 72 -3.19 -10.13 11.40
C PHE A 72 -4.61 -10.22 11.93
N ILE A 73 -5.53 -9.50 11.29
CA ILE A 73 -6.90 -9.41 11.77
C ILE A 73 -7.84 -9.99 10.72
N ALA A 74 -8.43 -11.15 11.03
CA ALA A 74 -9.31 -11.84 10.10
C ALA A 74 -10.66 -11.11 9.92
N LEU A 75 -11.02 -10.89 8.66
CA LEU A 75 -12.22 -10.20 8.17
C LEU A 75 -13.09 -11.13 7.31
N LYS A 76 -14.36 -10.79 7.20
CA LYS A 76 -15.33 -11.46 6.33
C LYS A 76 -15.72 -10.52 5.19
N HIS A 77 -15.57 -10.98 3.95
CA HIS A 77 -16.01 -10.25 2.77
C HIS A 77 -17.54 -10.42 2.54
N PRO A 78 -18.26 -9.39 2.05
CA PRO A 78 -17.79 -8.02 1.83
C PRO A 78 -17.65 -7.23 3.13
N TYR A 79 -16.57 -6.49 3.25
CA TYR A 79 -16.34 -5.52 4.32
C TYR A 79 -16.41 -4.08 3.78
N THR A 80 -16.68 -3.14 4.67
CA THR A 80 -16.79 -1.70 4.36
C THR A 80 -15.70 -0.92 5.08
N ALA A 81 -15.42 0.31 4.62
CA ALA A 81 -14.47 1.19 5.30
C ALA A 81 -14.83 1.41 6.79
N THR A 82 -16.12 1.49 7.13
CA THR A 82 -16.60 1.63 8.50
C THR A 82 -16.35 0.37 9.33
N SER A 83 -16.60 -0.82 8.79
CA SER A 83 -16.32 -2.07 9.52
C SER A 83 -14.82 -2.26 9.74
N VAL A 84 -13.99 -1.92 8.75
CA VAL A 84 -12.53 -1.97 8.88
C VAL A 84 -12.03 -0.95 9.89
N ALA A 85 -12.57 0.27 9.89
CA ALA A 85 -12.22 1.27 10.88
C ALA A 85 -12.53 0.77 12.29
N LYS A 86 -13.72 0.20 12.52
CA LYS A 86 -14.06 -0.38 13.82
C LYS A 86 -13.05 -1.44 14.25
N VAL A 87 -12.73 -2.38 13.36
CA VAL A 87 -11.75 -3.43 13.62
C VAL A 87 -10.36 -2.85 13.92
N PHE A 88 -9.95 -1.82 13.20
CA PHE A 88 -8.70 -1.10 13.45
C PHE A 88 -8.70 -0.47 14.86
N PHE A 89 -9.75 0.23 15.25
CA PHE A 89 -9.81 0.85 16.58
C PHE A 89 -9.88 -0.19 17.71
N ASP A 90 -10.62 -1.28 17.52
CA ASP A 90 -10.79 -2.33 18.53
C ASP A 90 -9.49 -3.11 18.79
N ASN A 91 -8.64 -3.30 17.77
CA ASN A 91 -7.45 -4.16 17.84
C ASN A 91 -6.12 -3.39 17.82
N MET A 92 -6.02 -2.31 17.05
CA MET A 92 -4.79 -1.52 16.91
C MET A 92 -4.73 -0.37 17.91
N TYR A 93 -5.72 0.54 17.84
CA TYR A 93 -5.72 1.74 18.66
C TYR A 93 -5.69 1.43 20.16
N LYS A 94 -6.45 0.43 20.59
CA LYS A 94 -6.47 -0.05 21.98
C LYS A 94 -5.08 -0.42 22.51
N LEU A 95 -4.20 -0.95 21.66
CA LEU A 95 -2.89 -1.48 22.07
C LEU A 95 -1.75 -0.48 21.87
N HIS A 96 -1.81 0.33 20.81
CA HIS A 96 -0.66 1.13 20.34
C HIS A 96 -0.97 2.61 20.12
N GLU A 97 -2.19 3.05 20.44
CA GLU A 97 -2.69 4.40 20.15
C GLU A 97 -2.76 4.68 18.63
N LEU A 98 -3.01 5.94 18.25
CA LEU A 98 -3.07 6.34 16.85
C LEU A 98 -1.64 6.60 16.33
N PRO A 99 -1.29 6.10 15.14
CA PRO A 99 -0.02 6.40 14.50
C PRO A 99 0.01 7.85 14.00
N VAL A 100 1.21 8.38 13.79
CA VAL A 100 1.43 9.67 13.12
C VAL A 100 1.19 9.53 11.61
N SER A 101 1.59 8.40 11.03
CA SER A 101 1.37 8.12 9.60
C SER A 101 0.97 6.68 9.32
N ILE A 102 0.14 6.50 8.30
CA ILE A 102 -0.27 5.19 7.78
C ILE A 102 0.09 5.12 6.31
N VAL A 103 0.88 4.12 5.95
CA VAL A 103 1.19 3.77 4.57
C VAL A 103 0.21 2.72 4.10
N THR A 104 -0.50 2.98 3.02
CA THR A 104 -1.43 2.03 2.43
C THR A 104 -1.18 1.88 0.94
N ASP A 105 -1.68 0.81 0.36
CA ASP A 105 -1.83 0.74 -1.08
C ASP A 105 -3.01 1.61 -1.56
N ARG A 106 -3.34 1.50 -2.85
CA ARG A 106 -4.44 2.27 -3.44
C ARG A 106 -5.76 1.51 -3.45
N ASP A 107 -5.98 0.61 -2.49
CA ASP A 107 -7.26 -0.08 -2.36
C ASP A 107 -8.42 0.93 -2.28
N ARG A 108 -9.58 0.54 -2.83
CA ARG A 108 -10.81 1.33 -2.83
C ARG A 108 -11.24 1.72 -1.42
N LEU A 109 -10.95 0.89 -0.42
CA LEU A 109 -11.27 1.16 0.97
C LEU A 109 -10.44 2.31 1.52
N PHE A 110 -9.11 2.27 1.34
CA PHE A 110 -8.19 3.30 1.85
C PHE A 110 -8.31 4.62 1.08
N THR A 111 -8.73 4.55 -0.19
CA THR A 111 -9.02 5.74 -1.00
C THR A 111 -10.40 6.35 -0.76
N SER A 112 -11.27 5.67 0.00
CA SER A 112 -12.64 6.10 0.28
C SER A 112 -12.69 7.44 1.05
N ARG A 113 -13.75 8.21 0.80
CA ARG A 113 -13.95 9.50 1.46
C ARG A 113 -14.02 9.36 2.99
N PHE A 114 -14.74 8.35 3.46
CA PHE A 114 -14.88 8.06 4.89
C PHE A 114 -13.51 7.81 5.54
N TRP A 115 -12.67 6.96 4.94
CA TRP A 115 -11.36 6.63 5.50
C TRP A 115 -10.45 7.86 5.59
N LYS A 116 -10.41 8.66 4.51
CA LYS A 116 -9.65 9.91 4.46
C LYS A 116 -10.12 10.89 5.52
N GLU A 117 -11.43 11.15 5.61
CA GLU A 117 -11.99 12.09 6.57
C GLU A 117 -11.73 11.63 8.01
N LEU A 118 -11.91 10.33 8.31
CA LEU A 118 -11.69 9.76 9.63
C LEU A 118 -10.27 10.01 10.15
N PHE A 119 -9.25 9.68 9.34
CA PHE A 119 -7.85 9.84 9.76
C PHE A 119 -7.37 11.29 9.69
N THR A 120 -7.91 12.10 8.77
CA THR A 120 -7.67 13.55 8.74
C THR A 120 -8.17 14.21 10.02
N LEU A 121 -9.39 13.89 10.46
CA LEU A 121 -9.95 14.40 11.72
C LEU A 121 -9.20 13.89 12.95
N SER A 122 -8.58 12.72 12.84
CA SER A 122 -7.77 12.12 13.91
C SER A 122 -6.32 12.61 13.93
N GLY A 123 -5.93 13.53 13.03
CA GLY A 123 -4.58 14.08 12.95
C GLY A 123 -3.53 13.13 12.39
N VAL A 124 -3.95 12.09 11.65
CA VAL A 124 -3.07 11.05 11.10
C VAL A 124 -2.81 11.31 9.61
N SER A 125 -1.54 11.28 9.20
CA SER A 125 -1.15 11.38 7.79
C SER A 125 -1.40 10.07 7.05
N LEU A 126 -2.04 10.14 5.88
CA LEU A 126 -2.25 8.99 5.01
C LEU A 126 -1.32 9.08 3.80
N ASP A 127 -0.35 8.18 3.72
CA ASP A 127 0.60 8.06 2.62
C ASP A 127 0.19 6.86 1.75
N MET A 128 0.02 7.07 0.44
CA MET A 128 -0.34 5.98 -0.48
C MET A 128 0.85 5.57 -1.34
N SER A 129 1.04 4.26 -1.52
CA SER A 129 1.98 3.75 -2.51
C SER A 129 1.56 4.13 -3.94
N SER A 130 2.52 4.15 -4.86
CA SER A 130 2.26 4.45 -6.27
C SER A 130 1.56 3.25 -6.94
N ALA A 131 0.66 3.54 -7.88
CA ALA A 131 -0.07 2.51 -8.61
C ALA A 131 0.91 1.58 -9.35
N TYR A 132 0.66 0.27 -9.30
CA TYR A 132 1.47 -0.77 -9.96
C TYR A 132 2.96 -0.83 -9.55
N HIS A 133 3.35 -0.18 -8.45
CA HIS A 133 4.69 -0.26 -7.86
C HIS A 133 4.61 -0.89 -6.46
N PRO A 134 4.48 -2.23 -6.36
CA PRO A 134 4.39 -2.93 -5.08
C PRO A 134 5.62 -2.72 -4.17
N GLN A 135 6.73 -2.24 -4.74
CA GLN A 135 7.98 -1.99 -4.03
C GLN A 135 7.87 -0.89 -2.97
N SER A 136 6.99 0.11 -3.16
CA SER A 136 6.77 1.18 -2.18
C SER A 136 6.07 0.68 -0.90
N ASP A 137 5.31 -0.41 -0.98
CA ASP A 137 4.75 -1.13 0.16
C ASP A 137 5.45 -2.50 0.34
N GLY A 138 6.75 -2.54 0.04
CA GLY A 138 7.53 -3.77 0.07
C GLY A 138 7.65 -4.40 1.46
N GLN A 139 7.29 -3.70 2.53
CA GLN A 139 7.34 -4.25 3.89
C GLN A 139 6.11 -5.09 4.20
N THR A 140 4.90 -4.59 3.92
CA THR A 140 3.68 -5.37 4.11
C THR A 140 3.62 -6.53 3.12
N LYS A 141 3.97 -6.28 1.86
CA LYS A 141 3.99 -7.33 0.81
C LYS A 141 5.03 -8.43 1.02
N ARG A 142 6.07 -8.20 1.84
CA ARG A 142 7.02 -9.26 2.24
C ARG A 142 6.51 -10.10 3.42
N ILE A 143 5.55 -9.57 4.18
CA ILE A 143 4.98 -10.22 5.35
C ILE A 143 3.75 -11.04 4.97
N ASN A 144 2.99 -10.59 3.98
CA ASN A 144 1.91 -11.33 3.33
C ASN A 144 2.46 -12.56 2.58
#